data_AF-A0A9E3BPE8-F1
#
_entry.id   AF-A0A9E3BPE8-F1
#
_cell.length_a   1.000
_cell.length_b   1.000
_cell.length_c   1.000
_cell.angle_alpha   90.00
_cell.angle_beta   90.00
_cell.angle_gamma   90.00
#
_symmetry.space_group_name_H-M   'P 1'
#
loop_
_entity.id
_entity.type
_entity.pdbx_description
1 polymer ?
#
loop_
_entity_poly.entity_id
_entity_poly.type
_entity_poly.pdbx_seq_one_letter_code
_entity_poly.pdbx_strand_id
1 'polypeptide(L)'
;MRDRPRGTPRLRRLLPLLCLFAAACGAATRSPRLRPMPPEHALIPVPASVELDRGRSFTLTLDTRVVVEPGSPEVARIGGYLAGILRPSTGFPLPVSTE
;
A
#
# COMPACT_ATOMS: atom_id res chain seq x y z
N MET A 1 -7.44 -71.27 25.98
CA MET A 1 -7.53 -71.02 24.52
C MET A 1 -8.05 -69.60 24.35
N ARG A 2 -7.19 -68.64 23.98
CA ARG A 2 -7.53 -67.20 23.88
C ARG A 2 -7.69 -66.85 22.40
N ASP A 3 -8.90 -66.57 21.96
CA ASP A 3 -9.15 -66.02 20.63
C ASP A 3 -8.90 -64.50 20.64
N ARG A 4 -7.93 -64.07 19.82
CA ARG A 4 -7.67 -62.65 19.54
C ARG A 4 -8.44 -62.23 18.27
N PRO A 5 -9.18 -61.11 18.28
CA PRO A 5 -9.82 -60.60 17.08
C PRO A 5 -8.78 -60.05 16.10
N ARG A 6 -8.87 -60.48 14.84
CA ARG A 6 -8.03 -60.03 13.73
C ARG A 6 -8.50 -58.64 13.25
N GLY A 7 -7.87 -57.59 13.74
CA GLY A 7 -8.10 -56.20 13.31
C GLY A 7 -7.66 -55.96 11.86
N THR A 8 -8.58 -55.45 11.05
CA THR A 8 -8.48 -55.24 9.60
C THR A 8 -7.41 -54.20 9.21
N PRO A 9 -6.46 -54.51 8.29
CA PRO A 9 -5.35 -53.62 7.93
C PRO A 9 -5.69 -52.52 6.90
N ARG A 10 -6.98 -52.29 6.58
CA ARG A 10 -7.41 -51.43 5.46
C ARG A 10 -7.29 -49.92 5.72
N LEU A 11 -7.29 -49.49 6.99
CA LEU A 11 -7.26 -48.06 7.34
C LEU A 11 -5.87 -47.42 7.18
N ARG A 12 -4.80 -48.22 7.18
CA ARG A 12 -3.41 -47.73 7.16
C ARG A 12 -2.91 -47.35 5.76
N ARG A 13 -3.64 -47.72 4.70
CA ARG A 13 -3.24 -47.48 3.29
C ARG A 13 -3.81 -46.19 2.67
N LEU A 14 -4.71 -45.49 3.36
CA LEU A 14 -5.31 -44.24 2.87
C LEU A 14 -4.63 -42.98 3.43
N LEU A 15 -3.72 -43.13 4.39
CA LEU A 15 -2.96 -42.04 5.00
C LEU A 15 -2.07 -41.24 4.01
N PRO A 16 -1.35 -41.86 3.04
CA PRO A 16 -0.43 -41.10 2.19
C PRO A 16 -1.16 -40.24 1.14
N LEU A 17 -2.38 -40.64 0.74
CA LEU A 17 -3.19 -39.88 -0.23
C LEU A 17 -3.82 -38.64 0.41
N LEU A 18 -4.19 -38.72 1.70
CA LEU A 18 -4.72 -37.59 2.47
C LEU A 18 -3.65 -36.51 2.73
N CYS A 19 -2.39 -36.91 2.98
CA CYS A 19 -1.28 -35.98 3.16
C CYS A 19 -0.93 -35.20 1.89
N LEU A 20 -1.14 -35.76 0.69
CA LEU A 20 -0.82 -35.10 -0.57
C LEU A 20 -1.84 -34.02 -0.96
N PHE A 21 -3.11 -34.16 -0.59
CA PHE A 21 -4.17 -33.20 -0.94
C PHE A 21 -4.12 -31.93 -0.07
N ALA A 22 -3.68 -32.04 1.19
CA ALA A 22 -3.59 -30.91 2.12
C ALA A 22 -2.47 -29.91 1.76
N ALA A 23 -1.46 -30.34 0.99
CA ALA A 23 -0.32 -29.48 0.62
C ALA A 23 -0.64 -28.47 -0.50
N ALA A 24 -1.72 -28.67 -1.27
CA ALA A 24 -2.04 -27.83 -2.43
C ALA A 24 -2.84 -26.55 -2.09
N CYS A 25 -3.52 -26.49 -0.94
CA CYS A 25 -4.32 -25.32 -0.54
C CYS A 25 -3.63 -24.40 0.48
N GLY A 26 -2.44 -24.77 0.96
CA GLY A 26 -1.72 -24.06 2.02
C GLY A 26 -0.77 -22.96 1.55
N ALA A 27 -0.99 -22.36 0.38
CA ALA A 27 -0.20 -21.21 -0.06
C ALA A 27 -0.61 -19.98 0.78
N ALA A 28 -0.04 -19.87 1.98
CA ALA A 28 -0.15 -18.69 2.81
C ALA A 28 0.34 -17.49 2.00
N THR A 29 -0.58 -16.63 1.58
CA THR A 29 -0.26 -15.34 0.96
C THR A 29 0.54 -14.56 1.99
N ARG A 30 1.86 -14.52 1.83
CA ARG A 30 2.73 -13.73 2.70
C ARG A 30 2.38 -12.28 2.44
N SER A 31 1.61 -11.67 3.36
CA SER A 31 1.36 -10.23 3.31
C SER A 31 2.71 -9.52 3.21
N PRO A 32 2.89 -8.62 2.24
CA PRO A 32 4.13 -7.88 2.12
C PRO A 32 4.39 -7.19 3.46
N ARG A 33 5.57 -7.45 4.06
CA ARG A 33 5.99 -6.70 5.23
C ARG A 33 6.26 -5.27 4.77
N LEU A 34 5.32 -4.37 5.07
CA LEU A 34 5.52 -2.94 4.93
C LEU A 34 6.75 -2.54 5.77
N ARG A 35 7.73 -1.91 5.14
CA ARG A 35 8.80 -1.25 5.89
C ARG A 35 8.15 -0.10 6.67
N PRO A 36 8.48 0.09 7.96
CA PRO A 36 7.98 1.22 8.71
C PRO A 36 8.35 2.52 7.98
N MET A 37 7.33 3.26 7.56
CA MET A 37 7.49 4.59 6.98
C MET A 37 7.78 5.56 8.13
N PRO A 38 8.69 6.53 7.97
CA PRO A 38 8.83 7.58 8.97
C PRO A 38 7.46 8.23 9.24
N PRO A 39 7.12 8.59 10.49
CA PRO A 39 5.78 9.07 10.85
C PRO A 39 5.30 10.25 10.00
N GLU A 40 6.21 11.13 9.61
CA GLU A 40 5.94 12.32 8.78
C GLU A 40 5.51 11.98 7.33
N HIS A 41 5.72 10.74 6.89
CA HIS A 41 5.27 10.25 5.60
C HIS A 41 4.06 9.31 5.73
N ALA A 42 3.58 8.98 6.93
CA ALA A 42 2.52 7.99 7.11
C ALA A 42 1.17 8.48 6.56
N LEU A 43 0.77 7.98 5.39
CA LEU A 43 -0.48 8.30 4.71
C LEU A 43 -1.55 7.22 4.90
N ILE A 44 -2.82 7.65 4.96
CA ILE A 44 -4.00 6.78 5.04
C ILE A 44 -4.95 7.13 3.87
N PRO A 45 -5.39 6.14 3.07
CA PRO A 45 -4.95 4.74 3.08
C PRO A 45 -3.47 4.56 2.71
N VAL A 46 -2.91 3.39 3.02
CA VAL A 46 -1.52 3.08 2.67
C VAL A 46 -1.37 3.09 1.14
N PRO A 47 -0.41 3.85 0.58
CA PRO A 47 -0.15 3.85 -0.86
C PRO A 47 0.27 2.48 -1.38
N ALA A 48 0.04 2.22 -2.67
CA ALA A 48 0.44 0.96 -3.32
C ALA A 48 1.97 0.78 -3.38
N SER A 49 2.73 1.87 -3.49
CA SER A 49 4.20 1.89 -3.44
C SER A 49 4.69 3.23 -2.90
N VAL A 50 5.87 3.23 -2.26
CA VAL A 50 6.57 4.43 -1.81
C VAL A 50 8.06 4.25 -2.05
N GLU A 51 8.66 5.21 -2.75
CA GLU A 51 10.10 5.37 -2.94
C GLU A 51 10.51 6.74 -2.42
N LEU A 52 11.50 6.78 -1.52
CA LEU A 52 11.98 8.02 -0.92
C LEU A 52 13.42 8.28 -1.33
N ASP A 53 13.66 9.45 -1.91
CA ASP A 53 15.00 10.02 -2.09
C ASP A 53 15.51 10.54 -0.74
N ARG A 54 16.24 9.71 0.00
CA ARG A 54 16.73 10.07 1.34
C ARG A 54 17.54 11.35 1.32
N GLY A 55 17.22 12.25 2.26
CA GLY A 55 17.92 13.53 2.43
C GLY A 55 17.50 14.62 1.44
N ARG A 56 16.56 14.34 0.52
CA ARG A 56 15.96 15.36 -0.35
C ARG A 56 14.58 15.74 0.17
N SER A 57 14.30 17.04 0.15
CA SER A 57 12.99 17.60 0.48
C SER A 57 12.67 18.75 -0.46
N PHE A 58 11.38 19.06 -0.59
CA PHE A 58 10.91 20.25 -1.28
C PHE A 58 10.54 21.30 -0.23
N THR A 59 11.16 22.48 -0.30
CA THR A 59 10.88 23.57 0.62
C THR A 59 9.91 24.55 -0.06
N LEU A 60 8.78 24.81 0.58
CA LEU A 60 7.88 25.87 0.16
C LEU A 60 8.52 27.22 0.48
N THR A 61 8.46 28.15 -0.47
CA THR A 61 8.99 29.51 -0.37
C THR A 61 7.94 30.52 -0.84
N LEU A 62 8.21 31.81 -0.63
CA LEU A 62 7.38 32.91 -1.13
C LEU A 62 7.19 32.87 -2.66
N ASP A 63 8.18 32.38 -3.40
CA ASP A 63 8.18 32.32 -4.87
C ASP A 63 7.56 31.02 -5.42
N THR A 64 7.13 30.11 -4.55
CA THR A 64 6.53 28.84 -4.97
C THR A 64 5.19 29.10 -5.68
N ARG A 65 4.98 28.44 -6.82
CA ARG A 65 3.76 28.53 -7.64
C ARG A 65 3.16 27.15 -7.89
N VAL A 66 1.85 27.10 -8.08
CA VAL A 66 1.14 25.89 -8.53
C VAL A 66 1.02 25.95 -10.04
N VAL A 67 1.75 25.09 -10.74
CA VAL A 67 1.71 25.01 -12.20
C VAL A 67 0.62 24.05 -12.64
N VAL A 68 -0.21 24.46 -13.61
CA VAL A 68 -1.28 23.66 -14.19
C VAL A 68 -1.18 23.62 -15.71
N GLU A 69 -1.65 22.53 -16.31
CA GLU A 69 -1.71 22.40 -17.76
C GLU A 69 -2.64 23.48 -18.37
N PRO A 70 -2.23 24.14 -19.47
CA PRO A 70 -3.10 25.08 -20.19
C PRO A 70 -4.35 24.41 -20.77
N GLY A 71 -5.39 25.21 -20.98
CA GLY A 71 -6.62 24.75 -21.66
C GLY A 71 -7.51 23.82 -20.84
N SER A 72 -7.19 23.53 -19.57
CA SER A 72 -8.03 22.74 -18.67
C SER A 72 -8.57 23.54 -17.49
N PRO A 73 -9.79 24.10 -17.57
CA PRO A 73 -10.41 24.84 -16.48
C PRO A 73 -10.59 24.00 -15.22
N GLU A 74 -10.74 22.69 -15.36
CA GLU A 74 -10.85 21.77 -14.24
C GLU A 74 -9.55 21.64 -13.46
N VAL A 75 -8.43 21.49 -14.16
CA VAL A 75 -7.10 21.43 -13.52
C VAL A 75 -6.78 22.76 -12.84
N ALA A 76 -7.16 23.89 -13.44
CA ALA A 76 -7.02 25.19 -12.80
C ALA A 76 -7.83 25.31 -11.49
N ARG A 77 -9.06 24.76 -11.44
CA ARG A 77 -9.84 24.69 -10.20
C ARG A 77 -9.17 23.84 -9.12
N ILE A 78 -8.61 22.69 -9.50
CA ILE A 78 -7.87 21.81 -8.57
C ILE A 78 -6.63 22.55 -8.04
N GLY A 79 -5.88 23.24 -8.90
CA GLY A 79 -4.74 24.06 -8.48
C GLY A 79 -5.15 25.17 -7.50
N GLY A 80 -6.27 25.84 -7.76
CA GLY A 80 -6.85 26.83 -6.85
C GLY A 80 -7.24 26.24 -5.50
N TYR A 81 -7.80 25.03 -5.49
CA TYR A 81 -8.13 24.30 -4.26
C TYR A 81 -6.89 23.96 -3.43
N LEU A 82 -5.84 23.42 -4.06
CA LEU A 82 -4.56 23.14 -3.39
C LEU A 82 -3.96 24.41 -2.79
N ALA A 83 -3.89 25.50 -3.57
CA ALA A 83 -3.39 26.78 -3.08
C ALA A 83 -4.23 27.31 -1.89
N GLY A 84 -5.55 27.14 -1.95
CA GLY A 84 -6.47 27.49 -0.86
C GLY A 84 -6.20 26.74 0.44
N ILE A 85 -5.84 25.46 0.38
CA ILE A 85 -5.45 24.67 1.56
C ILE A 85 -4.14 25.16 2.17
N LEU A 86 -3.15 25.48 1.35
CA LEU A 86 -1.78 25.76 1.82
C LEU A 86 -1.60 27.19 2.34
N ARG A 87 -2.32 28.17 1.78
CA ARG A 87 -2.18 29.60 2.12
C ARG A 87 -2.32 29.91 3.62
N PRO A 88 -3.34 29.42 4.35
CA PRO A 88 -3.52 29.76 5.76
C PRO A 88 -2.36 29.34 6.66
N SER A 89 -1.75 28.20 6.36
CA SER A 89 -0.67 27.61 7.17
C SER A 89 0.72 28.14 6.80
N THR A 90 0.86 28.77 5.63
CA THR A 90 2.17 29.22 5.10
C THR A 90 2.29 30.73 5.01
N GLY A 91 1.18 31.46 4.82
CA GLY A 91 1.19 32.89 4.48
C GLY A 91 1.71 33.20 3.07
N PHE A 92 2.04 32.19 2.26
CA PHE A 92 2.59 32.38 0.91
C PHE A 92 1.47 32.61 -0.13
N PRO A 93 1.73 33.38 -1.20
CA PRO A 93 0.72 33.70 -2.20
C PRO A 93 0.30 32.47 -3.03
N LEU A 94 1.23 31.57 -3.34
CA LEU A 94 1.02 30.34 -4.11
C LEU A 94 0.14 30.59 -5.36
N PRO A 95 0.58 31.44 -6.31
CA PRO A 95 -0.20 31.73 -7.51
C PRO A 95 -0.38 30.46 -8.34
N VAL A 96 -1.54 30.34 -8.97
CA VAL A 96 -1.81 29.28 -9.97
C VAL A 96 -1.46 29.85 -11.33
N SER A 97 -0.56 29.20 -12.06
CA SER A 97 -0.13 29.62 -13.39
C SER A 97 -0.09 28.44 -14.35
N THR A 98 -0.20 28.71 -15.63
CA THR A 98 0.23 27.75 -16.66
C THR A 98 1.73 27.92 -16.89
N GLU A 99 2.39 26.86 -17.35
CA GLU A 99 3.79 26.95 -17.81
C GLU A 99 3.93 27.75 -19.10
#